data_AF-A0A951K464-F1
#
_entry.id   AF-A0A951K464-F1
#
_cell.length_a   1.000
_cell.length_b   1.000
_cell.length_c   1.000
_cell.angle_alpha   90.00
_cell.angle_beta   90.00
_cell.angle_gamma   90.00
#
_symmetry.space_group_name_H-M   'P 1'
#
loop_
_entity.id
_entity.type
_entity.pdbx_description
1 polymer ?
#
loop_
_entity_poly.entity_id
_entity_poly.type
_entity_poly.pdbx_seq_one_letter_code
_entity_poly.pdbx_strand_id
1 'polypeptide(L)'
;MGATLRYAKVVDRDHVQATGGLTPATDNLVKLAAEPPAPARDFLVLRAWDVDTGFEEHWRLEDEHGHVLYRGAPRTVLAEHDDVFDEVQGVRFEYAGDAYQLVLEVDDREVARTNFAVVVDVDADATTDLSVTPATDDAGTAASDPPITSELTDSERAVFTAVADVEASGGPGFARDIARSADLDLDMATAALSRLTGTHDLVQEVATGTGDDPDLGPQYRVKARP
;
A
#
# COMPACT_ATOMS: atom_id res chain seq x y z
N MET A 1 -21.76 8.36 29.21
CA MET A 1 -21.74 7.18 28.34
C MET A 1 -20.44 7.25 27.58
N GLY A 2 -19.57 6.25 27.73
CA GLY A 2 -18.28 6.21 27.04
C GLY A 2 -18.41 5.33 25.82
N ALA A 3 -18.25 5.91 24.63
CA ALA A 3 -17.97 5.16 23.42
C ALA A 3 -16.49 5.37 23.10
N THR A 4 -15.73 4.28 23.00
CA THR A 4 -14.31 4.34 22.66
C THR A 4 -14.10 3.66 21.32
N LEU A 5 -13.54 4.37 20.35
CA LEU A 5 -13.21 3.79 19.06
C LEU A 5 -12.01 2.84 19.24
N ARG A 6 -12.18 1.57 18.87
CA ARG A 6 -11.09 0.59 18.81
C ARG A 6 -10.26 0.77 17.54
N TYR A 7 -10.94 0.83 16.39
CA TYR A 7 -10.31 1.08 15.10
C TYR A 7 -11.30 1.69 14.11
N ALA A 8 -10.76 2.40 13.13
CA ALA A 8 -11.47 2.81 11.91
C ALA A 8 -10.55 2.61 10.71
N LYS A 9 -11.05 1.96 9.67
CA LYS A 9 -10.29 1.65 8.45
C LYS A 9 -11.11 1.89 7.19
N VAL A 10 -10.42 2.29 6.13
CA VAL A 10 -10.97 2.38 4.77
C VAL A 10 -10.13 1.46 3.90
N VAL A 11 -10.72 0.39 3.36
CA VAL A 11 -9.95 -0.67 2.72
C VAL A 11 -10.60 -1.09 1.41
N ASP A 12 -9.78 -1.31 0.38
CA ASP A 12 -10.24 -1.92 -0.86
C ASP A 12 -10.73 -3.37 -0.59
N ARG A 13 -11.93 -3.69 -1.10
CA ARG A 13 -12.61 -4.95 -0.82
C ARG A 13 -11.81 -6.15 -1.33
N ASP A 14 -11.32 -6.05 -2.56
CA ASP A 14 -10.62 -7.14 -3.24
C ASP A 14 -9.22 -7.31 -2.65
N HIS A 15 -8.57 -6.20 -2.27
CA HIS A 15 -7.30 -6.22 -1.56
C HIS A 15 -7.41 -6.99 -0.23
N VAL A 16 -8.44 -6.72 0.59
CA VAL A 16 -8.65 -7.44 1.85
C VAL A 16 -8.91 -8.93 1.64
N GLN A 17 -9.66 -9.29 0.60
CA GLN A 17 -9.89 -10.70 0.26
C GLN A 17 -8.59 -11.39 -0.16
N ALA A 18 -7.76 -10.72 -0.97
CA ALA A 18 -6.48 -11.25 -1.42
C ALA A 18 -5.48 -11.42 -0.26
N THR A 19 -5.47 -10.52 0.72
CA THR A 19 -4.55 -10.57 1.88
C THR A 19 -5.02 -11.47 3.02
N GLY A 20 -6.12 -12.22 2.84
CA GLY A 20 -6.62 -13.16 3.86
C GLY A 20 -7.42 -12.52 4.99
N GLY A 21 -7.97 -11.33 4.78
CA GLY A 21 -8.86 -10.63 5.71
C GLY A 21 -8.24 -9.43 6.42
N LEU A 22 -8.99 -8.90 7.39
CA LEU A 22 -8.60 -7.71 8.15
C LEU A 22 -7.57 -8.06 9.22
N THR A 23 -6.46 -7.34 9.19
CA THR A 23 -5.45 -7.37 10.25
C THR A 23 -5.17 -5.95 10.74
N PRO A 24 -4.58 -5.78 11.93
CA PRO A 24 -4.11 -4.47 12.39
C PRO A 24 -3.17 -3.79 11.39
N ALA A 25 -2.39 -4.57 10.63
CA ALA A 25 -1.46 -4.07 9.61
C ALA A 25 -2.10 -3.76 8.25
N THR A 26 -3.39 -4.08 8.02
CA THR A 26 -4.07 -3.75 6.76
C THR A 26 -4.06 -2.25 6.53
N ASP A 27 -3.48 -1.83 5.41
CA ASP A 27 -3.36 -0.43 5.02
C ASP A 27 -4.73 0.19 4.75
N ASN A 28 -4.86 1.47 5.12
CA ASN A 28 -6.01 2.26 4.75
C ASN A 28 -5.83 2.74 3.31
N LEU A 29 -6.42 2.03 2.35
CA LEU A 29 -6.32 2.39 0.93
C LEU A 29 -7.61 2.14 0.16
N VAL A 30 -7.79 2.93 -0.90
CA VAL A 30 -8.82 2.78 -1.92
C VAL A 30 -8.13 2.69 -3.27
N LYS A 31 -8.53 1.73 -4.10
CA LYS A 31 -7.97 1.55 -5.44
C LYS A 31 -8.87 2.16 -6.51
N LEU A 32 -8.24 2.84 -7.47
CA LEU A 32 -8.87 3.31 -8.70
C LEU A 32 -8.59 2.30 -9.82
N ALA A 33 -9.57 2.05 -10.68
CA ALA A 33 -9.41 1.17 -11.84
C ALA A 33 -8.73 1.86 -13.05
N ALA A 34 -8.52 3.17 -12.98
CA ALA A 34 -7.89 3.97 -14.02
C ALA A 34 -7.26 5.22 -13.41
N GLU A 35 -6.48 5.96 -14.20
CA GLU A 35 -5.96 7.26 -13.79
C GLU A 35 -7.09 8.25 -13.44
N PRO A 36 -6.94 9.03 -12.36
CA PRO A 36 -7.94 10.01 -11.98
C PRO A 36 -8.03 11.15 -13.01
N PRO A 37 -9.23 11.73 -13.20
CA PRO A 37 -10.43 11.53 -12.41
C PRO A 37 -11.15 10.22 -12.77
N ALA A 38 -11.35 9.32 -11.81
CA ALA A 38 -11.88 7.98 -12.03
C ALA A 38 -12.74 7.49 -10.85
N PRO A 39 -13.72 6.60 -11.10
CA PRO A 39 -14.41 5.92 -10.01
C PRO A 39 -13.45 4.97 -9.28
N ALA A 40 -13.57 4.93 -7.96
CA ALA A 40 -12.97 3.89 -7.16
C ALA A 40 -13.63 2.54 -7.42
N ARG A 41 -12.86 1.48 -7.21
CA ARG A 41 -13.39 0.14 -6.98
C ARG A 41 -14.19 0.12 -5.69
N ASP A 42 -14.96 -0.95 -5.50
CA ASP A 42 -15.76 -1.12 -4.29
C ASP A 42 -14.83 -1.25 -3.08
N PHE A 43 -15.10 -0.46 -2.04
CA PHE A 43 -14.28 -0.45 -0.83
C PHE A 43 -15.16 -0.49 0.43
N LEU A 44 -14.55 -0.87 1.54
CA LEU A 44 -15.20 -1.02 2.83
C LEU A 44 -14.74 0.06 3.79
N VAL A 45 -15.69 0.65 4.52
CA VAL A 45 -15.42 1.48 5.68
C VAL A 45 -15.78 0.68 6.94
N LEU A 46 -14.77 0.37 7.74
CA LEU A 46 -14.83 -0.54 8.86
C LEU A 46 -14.56 0.20 10.14
N ARG A 47 -15.37 -0.03 11.17
CA ARG A 47 -15.30 0.69 12.44
C ARG A 47 -15.62 -0.27 13.56
N ALA A 48 -14.89 -0.18 14.65
CA ALA A 48 -15.21 -0.92 15.85
C ALA A 48 -15.22 -0.05 17.09
N TRP A 49 -16.20 -0.29 17.95
CA TRP A 49 -16.46 0.54 19.12
C TRP A 49 -16.60 -0.29 20.39
N ASP A 50 -15.96 0.15 21.46
CA ASP A 50 -16.28 -0.25 22.83
C ASP A 50 -17.36 0.68 23.37
N VAL A 51 -18.60 0.20 23.45
CA VAL A 51 -19.72 0.98 23.97
C VAL A 51 -20.56 0.22 24.99
N ASP A 52 -20.91 0.90 26.08
CA ASP A 52 -21.82 0.37 27.10
C ASP A 52 -23.30 0.56 26.72
N THR A 53 -23.58 1.51 25.83
CA THR A 53 -24.91 1.92 25.39
C THR A 53 -24.89 2.30 23.92
N GLY A 54 -26.01 2.13 23.21
CA GLY A 54 -26.08 2.52 21.81
C GLY A 54 -26.01 4.03 21.58
N PHE A 55 -25.56 4.44 20.39
CA PHE A 55 -25.40 5.84 19.96
C PHE A 55 -25.66 5.98 18.46
N GLU A 56 -25.88 7.21 17.98
CA GLU A 56 -25.99 7.51 16.55
C GLU A 56 -24.62 7.87 15.96
N GLU A 57 -24.20 7.12 14.95
CA GLU A 57 -22.97 7.32 14.20
C GLU A 57 -23.28 7.97 12.84
N HIS A 58 -22.50 8.99 12.52
CA HIS A 58 -22.34 9.51 11.17
C HIS A 58 -20.88 9.41 10.75
N TRP A 59 -20.65 9.28 9.45
CA TRP A 59 -19.31 9.33 8.91
C TRP A 59 -19.29 9.90 7.51
N ARG A 60 -18.15 10.42 7.11
CA ARG A 60 -17.93 10.98 5.77
C ARG A 60 -16.49 10.83 5.31
N LEU A 61 -16.31 10.88 4.00
CA LEU A 61 -15.00 10.95 3.36
C LEU A 61 -14.74 12.38 2.91
N GLU A 62 -13.54 12.88 3.21
CA GLU A 62 -13.07 14.19 2.82
C GLU A 62 -11.80 14.08 1.96
N ASP A 63 -11.64 15.03 1.05
CA ASP A 63 -10.36 15.28 0.37
C ASP A 63 -9.39 16.08 1.26
N GLU A 64 -8.19 16.34 0.76
CA GLU A 64 -7.16 17.07 1.52
C GLU A 64 -7.54 18.53 1.84
N HIS A 65 -8.54 19.06 1.15
CA HIS A 65 -9.06 20.41 1.31
C HIS A 65 -10.30 20.45 2.24
N GLY A 66 -10.73 19.31 2.76
CA GLY A 66 -11.92 19.18 3.61
C GLY A 66 -13.24 19.17 2.83
N HIS A 67 -13.22 18.98 1.51
CA HIS A 67 -14.44 18.81 0.73
C HIS A 67 -14.99 17.41 0.94
N VAL A 68 -16.29 17.34 1.21
CA VAL A 68 -16.97 16.05 1.42
C VAL A 68 -17.20 15.34 0.10
N LEU A 69 -16.54 14.22 -0.09
CA LEU A 69 -16.66 13.35 -1.27
C LEU A 69 -17.85 12.40 -1.15
N TYR A 70 -18.08 11.90 0.07
CA TYR A 70 -19.13 10.93 0.34
C TYR A 70 -19.64 11.07 1.78
N ARG A 71 -20.94 10.84 1.98
CA ARG A 71 -21.55 10.74 3.32
C ARG A 71 -22.18 9.37 3.49
N GLY A 72 -21.76 8.68 4.55
CA GLY A 72 -22.37 7.44 4.98
C GLY A 72 -23.82 7.64 5.41
N ALA A 73 -24.62 6.57 5.27
CA ALA A 73 -25.94 6.56 5.88
C ALA A 73 -25.80 6.57 7.41
N PRO A 74 -26.58 7.40 8.11
CA PRO A 74 -26.59 7.42 9.57
C PRO A 74 -26.98 6.04 10.11
N ARG A 75 -26.39 5.63 11.23
CA ARG A 75 -26.75 4.36 11.88
C ARG A 75 -26.74 4.45 13.39
N THR A 76 -27.58 3.64 14.00
CA THR A 76 -27.51 3.38 15.43
C THR A 76 -26.54 2.21 15.67
N VAL A 77 -25.44 2.49 16.35
CA VAL A 77 -24.52 1.44 16.85
C VAL A 77 -25.04 0.97 18.20
N LEU A 78 -25.11 -0.34 18.41
CA LEU A 78 -25.61 -0.96 19.63
C LEU A 78 -24.47 -1.64 20.38
N ALA A 79 -24.55 -1.72 21.71
CA ALA A 79 -23.51 -2.35 22.55
C ALA A 79 -23.24 -3.83 22.24
N GLU A 80 -24.19 -4.50 21.61
CA GLU A 80 -24.13 -5.90 21.20
C GLU A 80 -23.51 -6.11 19.80
N HIS A 81 -23.22 -5.03 19.07
CA HIS A 81 -22.60 -5.02 17.74
C HIS A 81 -21.44 -4.03 17.71
N ASP A 82 -20.29 -4.47 18.21
CA ASP A 82 -19.09 -3.67 18.34
C ASP A 82 -18.37 -3.47 17.00
N ASP A 83 -18.48 -4.40 16.04
CA ASP A 83 -17.95 -4.25 14.68
C ASP A 83 -19.03 -3.81 13.68
N VAL A 84 -18.70 -2.80 12.88
CA VAL A 84 -19.61 -2.12 11.97
C VAL A 84 -18.92 -1.91 10.63
N PHE A 85 -19.61 -2.24 9.53
CA PHE A 85 -19.07 -2.06 8.18
C PHE A 85 -20.07 -1.41 7.22
N ASP A 86 -19.52 -0.70 6.24
CA ASP A 86 -20.22 -0.12 5.10
C ASP A 86 -19.47 -0.42 3.82
N GLU A 87 -20.18 -0.90 2.80
CA GLU A 87 -19.66 -1.03 1.44
C GLU A 87 -19.99 0.24 0.66
N VAL A 88 -18.97 0.84 0.05
CA VAL A 88 -19.06 2.07 -0.72
C VAL A 88 -18.71 1.75 -2.17
N GLN A 89 -19.57 2.21 -3.07
CA GLN A 89 -19.45 1.92 -4.50
C GLN A 89 -19.55 3.21 -5.31
N GLY A 90 -18.78 3.28 -6.40
CA GLY A 90 -18.93 4.33 -7.41
C GLY A 90 -18.55 5.75 -6.98
N VAL A 91 -17.82 5.93 -5.88
CA VAL A 91 -17.26 7.23 -5.50
C VAL A 91 -16.16 7.61 -6.48
N ARG A 92 -16.20 8.84 -7.01
CA ARG A 92 -15.21 9.35 -7.95
C ARG A 92 -14.16 10.17 -7.20
N PHE A 93 -12.90 9.92 -7.49
CA PHE A 93 -11.77 10.67 -6.95
C PHE A 93 -11.11 11.48 -8.06
N GLU A 94 -10.78 12.74 -7.77
CA GLU A 94 -10.23 13.68 -8.74
C GLU A 94 -8.70 13.54 -8.89
N TYR A 95 -8.03 12.93 -7.92
CA TYR A 95 -6.59 12.68 -7.92
C TYR A 95 -6.24 11.47 -7.03
N ALA A 96 -5.05 10.91 -7.23
CA ALA A 96 -4.46 9.91 -6.34
C ALA A 96 -3.59 10.62 -5.31
N GLY A 97 -3.56 10.13 -4.07
CA GLY A 97 -2.86 10.78 -2.95
C GLY A 97 -3.16 10.14 -1.61
N ASP A 98 -2.43 10.53 -0.57
CA ASP A 98 -2.49 9.96 0.79
C ASP A 98 -3.20 10.85 1.82
N ALA A 99 -3.68 12.02 1.38
CA ALA A 99 -4.26 13.05 2.23
C ALA A 99 -5.79 12.97 2.36
N TYR A 100 -6.41 11.87 1.95
CA TYR A 100 -7.85 11.66 2.12
C TYR A 100 -8.18 11.21 3.54
N GLN A 101 -9.38 11.57 4.00
CA GLN A 101 -9.76 11.41 5.40
C GLN A 101 -11.12 10.77 5.56
N LEU A 102 -11.21 9.77 6.45
CA LEU A 102 -12.47 9.32 7.03
C LEU A 102 -12.68 10.10 8.32
N VAL A 103 -13.81 10.79 8.41
CA VAL A 103 -14.23 11.53 9.61
C VAL A 103 -15.43 10.84 10.24
N LEU A 104 -15.35 10.57 11.54
CA LEU A 104 -16.38 9.91 12.35
C LEU A 104 -17.00 10.89 13.32
N GLU A 105 -18.33 10.89 13.37
CA GLU A 105 -19.12 11.75 14.22
C GLU A 105 -20.09 10.93 15.06
N VAL A 106 -20.22 11.33 16.33
CA VAL A 106 -21.22 10.82 17.27
C VAL A 106 -21.93 12.01 17.87
N ASP A 107 -23.26 12.00 17.84
CA ASP A 107 -24.09 13.10 18.33
C ASP A 107 -23.65 14.47 17.75
N ASP A 108 -23.45 14.54 16.43
CA ASP A 108 -22.99 15.72 15.68
C ASP A 108 -21.61 16.27 16.09
N ARG A 109 -20.77 15.45 16.74
CA ARG A 109 -19.41 15.82 17.12
C ARG A 109 -18.40 14.89 16.49
N GLU A 110 -17.39 15.46 15.83
CA GLU A 110 -16.22 14.71 15.40
C GLU A 110 -15.55 14.07 16.62
N VAL A 111 -15.43 12.75 16.58
CA VAL A 111 -14.81 11.96 17.65
C VAL A 111 -13.52 11.28 17.18
N ALA A 112 -13.37 11.08 15.88
CA ALA A 112 -12.17 10.49 15.30
C ALA A 112 -12.00 10.85 13.82
N ARG A 113 -10.75 10.78 13.38
CA ARG A 113 -10.33 10.99 12.00
C ARG A 113 -9.19 10.03 11.68
N THR A 114 -9.21 9.45 10.49
CA THR A 114 -8.11 8.62 9.99
C THR A 114 -7.81 8.94 8.53
N ASN A 115 -6.54 8.87 8.18
CA ASN A 115 -6.10 9.08 6.79
C ASN A 115 -6.18 7.77 6.02
N PHE A 116 -6.42 7.87 4.71
CA PHE A 116 -6.35 6.75 3.78
C PHE A 116 -5.76 7.20 2.44
N ALA A 117 -5.08 6.28 1.77
CA ALA A 117 -4.52 6.53 0.46
C ALA A 117 -5.50 6.18 -0.66
N VAL A 118 -5.48 6.95 -1.73
CA VAL A 118 -6.12 6.63 -3.00
C VAL A 118 -5.02 6.38 -4.01
N VAL A 119 -4.98 5.15 -4.54
CA VAL A 119 -3.92 4.70 -5.45
C VAL A 119 -4.52 4.20 -6.75
N VAL A 120 -3.80 4.37 -7.86
CA VAL A 120 -4.17 3.76 -9.13
C VAL A 120 -3.71 2.31 -9.10
N ASP A 121 -4.64 1.38 -9.32
CA ASP A 121 -4.28 -0.02 -9.55
C ASP A 121 -3.76 -0.11 -10.98
N VAL A 122 -2.47 0.14 -11.15
CA VAL A 122 -1.77 -0.20 -12.38
C VAL A 122 -1.69 -1.72 -12.42
N ASP A 123 -2.69 -2.35 -13.03
CA ASP A 123 -2.56 -3.71 -13.51
C ASP A 123 -1.23 -3.78 -14.29
N ALA A 124 -0.27 -4.55 -13.80
CA ALA A 124 1.03 -4.76 -14.43
C ALA A 124 0.93 -5.49 -15.79
N ASP A 125 -0.28 -5.62 -16.36
CA ASP A 125 -0.58 -6.41 -17.55
C ASP A 125 -1.20 -5.60 -18.71
N ALA A 126 -1.29 -4.27 -18.59
CA ALA A 126 -1.69 -3.42 -19.71
C ALA A 126 -0.49 -3.00 -20.58
N THR A 127 0.34 -3.95 -21.01
CA THR A 127 1.20 -3.74 -22.18
C THR A 127 0.29 -3.73 -23.40
N THR A 128 -0.19 -2.54 -23.76
CA THR A 128 -1.02 -2.36 -24.95
C THR A 128 -0.17 -2.70 -26.17
N ASP A 129 -0.40 -3.89 -26.70
CA ASP A 129 0.04 -4.34 -28.01
C ASP A 129 -0.53 -3.41 -29.09
N LEU A 130 0.22 -2.36 -29.40
CA LEU A 130 0.08 -1.59 -30.63
C LEU A 130 1.19 -2.03 -31.59
N SER A 131 1.13 -3.30 -32.00
CA SER A 131 1.86 -3.80 -33.17
C SER A 131 1.28 -3.18 -34.45
N VAL A 132 1.72 -1.97 -34.79
CA VAL A 132 1.72 -1.48 -36.18
C VAL A 132 3.08 -1.80 -36.76
N THR A 133 3.17 -2.93 -37.47
CA THR A 133 4.36 -3.30 -38.24
C THR A 133 4.35 -2.55 -39.58
N PRO A 134 5.47 -1.93 -39.98
CA PRO A 134 5.87 -1.96 -41.37
C PRO A 134 7.06 -2.91 -41.52
N ALA A 135 6.90 -3.87 -42.41
CA ALA A 135 7.95 -4.74 -42.88
C ALA A 135 9.05 -3.94 -43.57
N THR A 136 10.32 -4.29 -43.35
CA THR A 136 11.36 -4.34 -44.38
C THR A 136 12.48 -5.28 -43.92
N ASP A 137 12.85 -6.17 -44.84
CA ASP A 137 13.98 -7.09 -44.81
C ASP A 137 15.33 -6.42 -44.48
N ASP A 138 16.24 -7.27 -44.00
CA ASP A 138 17.60 -7.48 -44.54
C ASP A 138 18.73 -7.41 -43.49
N ALA A 139 19.70 -8.29 -43.74
CA ALA A 139 20.73 -8.80 -42.85
C ALA A 139 21.79 -7.78 -42.41
N GLY A 140 22.45 -8.06 -41.28
CA GLY A 140 23.74 -7.41 -40.97
C GLY A 140 24.23 -7.57 -39.54
N THR A 141 25.19 -8.47 -39.33
CA THR A 141 26.07 -8.54 -38.15
C THR A 141 26.78 -7.20 -37.89
N ALA A 142 26.62 -6.64 -36.69
CA ALA A 142 27.65 -5.84 -36.02
C ALA A 142 27.35 -5.72 -34.52
N ALA A 143 28.36 -5.99 -33.71
CA ALA A 143 28.37 -5.68 -32.30
C ALA A 143 28.12 -4.17 -32.08
N SER A 144 27.22 -3.85 -31.16
CA SER A 144 27.23 -2.60 -30.41
C SER A 144 26.49 -2.87 -29.10
N ASP A 145 27.24 -2.76 -28.00
CA ASP A 145 26.73 -2.60 -26.64
C ASP A 145 25.56 -1.59 -26.61
N PRO A 146 24.41 -1.94 -26.02
CA PRO A 146 23.44 -0.95 -25.58
C PRO A 146 23.84 -0.36 -24.21
N PRO A 147 23.38 0.86 -23.88
CA PRO A 147 23.79 1.59 -22.69
C PRO A 147 23.25 0.96 -21.38
N ILE A 148 24.11 1.02 -20.37
CA ILE A 148 24.00 0.41 -19.04
C ILE A 148 22.98 1.17 -18.17
N THR A 149 21.68 0.95 -18.36
CA THR A 149 20.65 1.29 -17.35
C THR A 149 19.52 0.25 -17.24
N SER A 150 19.69 -0.95 -17.81
CA SER A 150 18.60 -1.94 -17.92
C SER A 150 18.87 -3.31 -17.27
N GLU A 151 19.81 -3.43 -16.34
CA GLU A 151 20.20 -4.74 -15.77
C GLU A 151 19.75 -4.96 -14.33
N LEU A 152 18.57 -4.46 -13.94
CA LEU A 152 17.89 -5.01 -12.76
C LEU A 152 16.75 -5.89 -13.24
N THR A 153 16.82 -7.18 -12.90
CA THR A 153 15.69 -8.11 -13.04
C THR A 153 14.50 -7.60 -12.23
N ASP A 154 13.29 -8.06 -12.57
CA ASP A 154 12.07 -7.61 -11.88
C ASP A 154 12.13 -7.94 -10.38
N SER A 155 12.73 -9.08 -10.02
CA SER A 155 12.96 -9.46 -8.62
C SER A 155 13.96 -8.54 -7.91
N GLU A 156 15.04 -8.10 -8.57
CA GLU A 156 16.00 -7.16 -7.99
C GLU A 156 15.39 -5.77 -7.82
N ARG A 157 14.53 -5.35 -8.76
CA ARG A 157 13.80 -4.08 -8.66
C ARG A 157 12.79 -4.12 -7.50
N ALA A 158 12.02 -5.19 -7.38
CA ALA A 158 11.07 -5.40 -6.29
C ALA A 158 11.77 -5.37 -4.92
N VAL A 159 12.91 -6.06 -4.79
CA VAL A 159 13.70 -6.06 -3.55
C VAL A 159 14.31 -4.69 -3.26
N PHE A 160 14.80 -3.96 -4.27
CA PHE A 160 15.33 -2.61 -4.07
C PHE A 160 14.25 -1.66 -3.55
N THR A 161 13.05 -1.67 -4.16
CA THR A 161 11.91 -0.88 -3.70
C THR A 161 11.51 -1.25 -2.28
N ALA A 162 11.43 -2.55 -1.97
CA ALA A 162 11.11 -3.04 -0.63
C ALA A 162 12.14 -2.59 0.43
N VAL A 163 13.43 -2.56 0.11
CA VAL A 163 14.45 -2.01 1.03
C VAL A 163 14.22 -0.52 1.27
N ALA A 164 13.90 0.25 0.23
CA ALA A 164 13.62 1.68 0.34
C ALA A 164 12.36 1.95 1.19
N ASP A 165 11.31 1.15 1.03
CA ASP A 165 10.05 1.29 1.76
C ASP A 165 10.19 0.92 3.24
N VAL A 166 10.92 -0.16 3.54
CA VAL A 166 11.23 -0.55 4.92
C VAL A 166 12.10 0.52 5.61
N GLU A 167 13.04 1.12 4.88
CA GLU A 167 13.83 2.24 5.40
C GLU A 167 12.98 3.51 5.63
N ALA A 168 12.11 3.86 4.68
CA ALA A 168 11.22 5.03 4.77
C ALA A 168 10.21 4.92 5.92
N SER A 169 9.71 3.72 6.19
CA SER A 169 8.82 3.42 7.32
C SER A 169 9.54 3.35 8.67
N GLY A 170 10.88 3.45 8.69
CA GLY A 170 11.69 3.33 9.91
C GLY A 170 11.69 1.92 10.50
N GLY A 171 11.28 0.91 9.71
CA GLY A 171 11.24 -0.49 10.09
C GLY A 171 12.62 -1.15 10.06
N PRO A 172 12.78 -2.32 10.69
CA PRO A 172 14.02 -3.08 10.63
C PRO A 172 14.19 -3.71 9.23
N GLY A 173 15.30 -3.38 8.56
CA GLY A 173 15.61 -3.84 7.20
C GLY A 173 16.07 -5.30 7.08
N PHE A 174 15.46 -6.25 7.80
CA PHE A 174 15.87 -7.65 7.71
C PHE A 174 15.40 -8.31 6.41
N ALA A 175 16.15 -9.32 5.93
CA ALA A 175 15.82 -10.03 4.69
C ALA A 175 14.39 -10.61 4.69
N ARG A 176 13.85 -11.02 5.85
CA ARG A 176 12.48 -11.52 5.98
C ARG A 176 11.42 -10.44 5.76
N ASP A 177 11.67 -9.24 6.27
CA ASP A 177 10.74 -8.13 6.15
C ASP A 177 10.77 -7.56 4.73
N ILE A 178 11.95 -7.53 4.12
CA ILE A 178 12.14 -7.18 2.71
C ILE A 178 11.48 -8.22 1.80
N ALA A 179 11.65 -9.52 2.06
CA ALA A 179 11.01 -10.58 1.29
C ALA A 179 9.48 -10.47 1.32
N ARG A 180 8.92 -10.24 2.52
CA ARG A 180 7.48 -10.01 2.71
C ARG A 180 7.01 -8.76 1.96
N SER A 181 7.76 -7.67 2.05
CA SER A 181 7.42 -6.41 1.38
C SER A 181 7.55 -6.49 -0.15
N ALA A 182 8.45 -7.32 -0.66
CA ALA A 182 8.65 -7.54 -2.09
C ALA A 182 7.70 -8.60 -2.68
N ASP A 183 6.88 -9.25 -1.85
CA ASP A 183 6.07 -10.43 -2.20
C ASP A 183 6.90 -11.56 -2.86
N LEU A 184 8.06 -11.84 -2.27
CA LEU A 184 8.98 -12.88 -2.75
C LEU A 184 9.28 -13.88 -1.63
N ASP A 185 9.57 -15.13 -2.03
CA ASP A 185 10.16 -16.09 -1.12
C ASP A 185 11.51 -15.62 -0.58
N LEU A 186 11.80 -15.96 0.68
CA LEU A 186 13.02 -15.53 1.37
C LEU A 186 14.31 -15.90 0.59
N ASP A 187 14.34 -17.06 -0.05
CA ASP A 187 15.49 -17.50 -0.85
C ASP A 187 15.69 -16.62 -2.09
N MET A 188 14.61 -16.22 -2.76
CA MET A 188 14.66 -15.31 -3.91
C MET A 188 15.07 -13.90 -3.50
N ALA A 189 14.48 -13.40 -2.41
CA ALA A 189 14.83 -12.09 -1.85
C ALA A 189 16.30 -12.04 -1.41
N THR A 190 16.80 -13.10 -0.79
CA THR A 190 18.22 -13.20 -0.37
C THR A 190 19.15 -13.25 -1.58
N ALA A 191 18.78 -13.98 -2.64
CA ALA A 191 19.57 -14.03 -3.87
C ALA A 191 19.61 -12.67 -4.60
N ALA A 192 18.51 -11.91 -4.56
CA ALA A 192 18.44 -10.55 -5.10
C ALA A 192 19.22 -9.55 -4.22
N LEU A 193 19.11 -9.61 -2.89
CA LEU A 193 19.88 -8.78 -1.96
C LEU A 193 21.39 -8.99 -2.12
N SER A 194 21.83 -10.23 -2.32
CA SER A 194 23.23 -10.56 -2.60
C SER A 194 23.73 -9.89 -3.88
N ARG A 195 22.91 -9.84 -4.93
CA ARG A 195 23.24 -9.16 -6.20
C ARG A 195 23.17 -7.63 -6.09
N LEU A 196 22.22 -7.09 -5.33
CA LEU A 196 22.11 -5.66 -5.06
C LEU A 196 23.26 -5.12 -4.18
N THR A 197 23.75 -5.93 -3.25
CA THR A 197 24.88 -5.58 -2.37
C THR A 197 26.23 -5.79 -3.07
N GLY A 198 26.34 -6.84 -3.89
CA GLY A 198 27.60 -7.18 -4.58
C GLY A 198 27.74 -6.54 -5.96
N THR A 199 26.88 -6.92 -6.91
CA THR A 199 27.01 -6.57 -8.34
C THR A 199 26.59 -5.13 -8.62
N HIS A 200 25.50 -4.68 -8.03
CA HIS A 200 24.93 -3.35 -8.33
C HIS A 200 25.36 -2.26 -7.32
N ASP A 201 25.85 -2.66 -6.14
CA ASP A 201 26.27 -1.76 -5.04
C ASP A 201 25.21 -0.71 -4.67
N LEU A 202 23.93 -1.08 -4.77
CA LEU A 202 22.76 -0.21 -4.52
C LEU A 202 22.25 -0.32 -3.08
N VAL A 203 22.53 -1.45 -2.43
CA VAL A 203 22.11 -1.77 -1.07
C VAL A 203 23.36 -2.07 -0.26
N GLN A 204 23.40 -1.64 0.99
CA GLN A 204 24.49 -1.94 1.91
C GLN A 204 23.99 -2.77 3.08
N GLU A 205 24.83 -3.72 3.49
CA GLU A 205 24.63 -4.49 4.71
C GLU A 205 25.06 -3.64 5.91
N VAL A 206 24.12 -3.41 6.82
CA VAL A 206 24.35 -2.76 8.11
C VAL A 206 24.47 -3.86 9.15
N ALA A 207 25.69 -4.05 9.67
CA ALA A 207 25.93 -4.96 10.76
C ALA A 207 25.07 -4.54 11.97
N THR A 208 24.23 -5.46 12.43
CA THR A 208 23.50 -5.30 13.69
C THR A 208 24.53 -5.22 14.82
N GLY A 209 24.44 -4.19 15.66
CA GLY A 209 25.35 -3.99 16.76
C GLY A 209 25.29 -5.17 17.74
N THR A 210 26.31 -5.32 18.59
CA THR A 210 26.49 -6.44 19.55
C THR A 210 25.42 -6.53 20.67
N GLY A 211 24.21 -6.01 20.44
CA GLY A 211 23.05 -6.10 21.32
C GLY A 211 21.72 -6.32 20.57
N ASP A 212 21.73 -6.44 19.24
CA ASP A 212 20.56 -6.80 18.44
C ASP A 212 20.61 -8.32 18.14
N ASP A 213 19.45 -8.98 18.22
CA ASP A 213 19.29 -10.44 18.16
C ASP A 213 20.11 -11.09 17.00
N PRO A 214 21.16 -11.89 17.31
CA PRO A 214 22.01 -12.50 16.27
C PRO A 214 21.26 -13.51 15.40
N ASP A 215 20.05 -13.91 15.80
CA ASP A 215 19.18 -14.84 15.10
C ASP A 215 18.39 -14.18 13.94
N LEU A 216 18.38 -12.85 13.84
CA LEU A 216 17.63 -12.11 12.81
C LEU A 216 18.45 -11.80 11.55
N GLY A 217 19.76 -12.02 11.59
CA GLY A 217 20.67 -11.76 10.48
C GLY A 217 20.95 -10.27 10.26
N PRO A 218 21.61 -9.91 9.15
CA PRO A 218 21.98 -8.54 8.88
C PRO A 218 20.78 -7.69 8.43
N GLN A 219 20.89 -6.37 8.63
CA GLN A 219 19.95 -5.41 8.07
C GLN A 219 20.48 -4.85 6.75
N TYR A 220 19.58 -4.56 5.82
CA TYR A 220 19.89 -3.99 4.51
C TYR A 220 19.29 -2.59 4.42
N ARG A 221 20.05 -1.65 3.86
CA ARG A 221 19.61 -0.27 3.62
C ARG A 221 20.02 0.21 2.24
N VAL A 222 19.28 1.17 1.69
CA VAL A 222 19.63 1.77 0.41
C VAL A 222 20.92 2.57 0.58
N LYS A 223 21.87 2.38 -0.33
CA LYS A 223 23.09 3.18 -0.33
C LYS A 223 22.72 4.57 -0.84
N ALA A 224 22.86 5.59 0.01
CA ALA A 224 22.67 6.96 -0.41
C ALA A 224 23.61 7.26 -1.59
N ARG A 225 23.02 7.61 -2.75
CA ARG A 225 23.78 8.00 -3.93
C ARG A 225 24.61 9.26 -3.57
N PRO A 226 25.93 9.28 -3.80
CA PRO A 226 26.77 10.43 -3.47
C PRO A 226 26.41 11.67 -4.31
#